data_AF-A0A960TNT0-F1
#
_entry.id   AF-A0A960TNT0-F1
#
_cell.length_a   1.000
_cell.length_b   1.000
_cell.length_c   1.000
_cell.angle_alpha   90.00
_cell.angle_beta   90.00
_cell.angle_gamma   90.00
#
_symmetry.space_group_name_H-M   'P 1'
#
loop_
_entity.id
_entity.type
_entity.pdbx_description
1 polymer ?
#
loop_
_entity_poly.entity_id
_entity_poly.type
_entity_poly.pdbx_seq_one_letter_code
_entity_poly.pdbx_strand_id
1 'polypeptide(L)' 'MKKEVGDWIEYYNFQRLHSSLQYVALMDVVECKQKLILAERKRKLLEGKQMRKKYSESLRNNLEAVNA' A
#
# COMPACT_ATOMS: atom_id res chain seq x y z
N MET A 1 0.80 -31.74 14.85
CA MET A 1 2.13 -31.22 14.45
C MET A 1 2.27 -30.90 12.96
N LYS A 2 1.94 -31.78 11.99
CA LYS A 2 2.19 -31.47 10.56
C LYS A 2 1.34 -30.33 9.98
N LYS A 3 0.10 -30.17 10.44
CA LYS A 3 -0.82 -29.14 9.91
C LYS A 3 -0.39 -27.72 10.30
N GLU A 4 -0.13 -27.48 11.58
CA GLU A 4 0.27 -26.15 12.08
C GLU A 4 1.55 -25.62 11.42
N VAL A 5 2.52 -26.51 11.17
CA VAL A 5 3.74 -26.16 10.44
C VAL A 5 3.42 -25.84 8.97
N GLY A 6 2.54 -26.60 8.34
CA GLY A 6 2.08 -26.33 6.97
C GLY A 6 1.39 -24.97 6.85
N ASP A 7 0.43 -24.70 7.74
CA ASP A 7 -0.31 -23.44 7.80
C ASP A 7 0.65 -22.26 8.05
N TRP A 8 1.65 -22.45 8.91
CA TRP A 8 2.67 -21.43 9.16
C TRP A 8 3.54 -21.16 7.93
N ILE A 9 3.97 -22.20 7.21
CA ILE A 9 4.76 -22.06 5.97
C ILE A 9 3.95 -21.31 4.91
N GLU A 10 2.68 -21.67 4.73
CA GLU A 10 1.80 -21.04 3.75
C GLU A 10 1.62 -19.55 4.07
N TYR A 11 1.29 -19.21 5.33
CA TYR A 11 1.18 -17.83 5.77
C TYR A 11 2.49 -17.05 5.56
N TYR A 12 3.62 -17.62 5.97
CA TYR A 12 4.93 -16.96 5.88
C TYR A 12 5.34 -16.65 4.44
N ASN A 13 5.08 -17.58 3.52
CA ASN A 13 5.50 -17.50 2.13
C ASN A 13 4.58 -16.60 1.30
N PHE A 14 3.26 -16.74 1.45
CA PHE A 14 2.28 -16.16 0.53
C PHE A 14 1.52 -14.95 1.09
N GLN A 15 1.44 -14.79 2.41
CA GLN A 15 0.57 -13.75 3.02
C GLN A 15 1.36 -12.70 3.82
N ARG A 16 2.35 -13.14 4.60
CA ARG A 16 3.11 -12.26 5.48
C ARG A 16 3.94 -11.25 4.69
N LEU A 17 3.76 -9.97 5.01
CA LEU A 17 4.60 -8.90 4.48
C LEU A 17 5.87 -8.75 5.32
N HIS A 18 7.03 -8.77 4.67
CA HIS A 18 8.32 -8.69 5.35
C HIS A 18 8.93 -7.30 5.21
N SER A 19 9.31 -6.66 6.32
CA SER A 19 9.89 -5.31 6.30
C SER A 19 11.21 -5.25 5.52
N SER A 20 12.04 -6.30 5.63
CA SER A 20 13.28 -6.47 4.84
C SER A 20 13.02 -6.60 3.33
N LEU A 21 11.80 -6.97 2.93
CA LEU A 21 11.37 -7.07 1.53
C LEU A 21 10.48 -5.88 1.10
N GLN A 22 10.59 -4.75 1.80
CA GLN A 22 9.77 -3.54 1.55
C GLN A 22 8.27 -3.81 1.71
N TYR A 23 7.91 -4.63 2.71
CA TYR A 23 6.55 -5.08 2.97
C TYR A 23 5.94 -5.78 1.75
N VAL A 24 6.68 -6.67 1.11
CA VAL A 24 6.19 -7.56 0.04
C VAL A 24 6.25 -9.00 0.55
N ALA A 25 5.30 -9.85 0.12
CA ALA A 25 5.29 -11.26 0.49
C ALA A 25 6.49 -11.98 -0.14
N LEU A 26 7.01 -13.02 0.52
CA LEU A 26 8.21 -13.71 0.06
C LEU A 26 8.02 -14.28 -1.35
N MET A 27 6.89 -14.93 -1.61
CA MET A 27 6.62 -15.55 -2.91
C MET A 27 6.44 -14.53 -4.04
N ASP A 28 5.88 -13.35 -3.77
CA ASP A 28 5.84 -12.26 -4.77
C ASP A 28 7.25 -11.78 -5.17
N VAL A 29 8.21 -11.84 -4.25
CA VAL A 29 9.62 -11.53 -4.55
C VAL A 29 10.25 -12.64 -5.39
N VAL A 30 10.03 -13.91 -5.02
CA VAL A 30 10.51 -15.09 -5.78
C VAL A 30 9.96 -15.07 -7.21
N GLU A 31 8.70 -14.68 -7.38
CA GLU A 31 8.03 -14.54 -8.68
C GLU A 31 8.36 -13.23 -9.41
N CYS A 32 9.36 -12.46 -8.93
CA CYS A 32 9.82 -11.21 -9.52
C CYS A 32 8.75 -10.10 -9.63
N LYS A 33 7.63 -10.20 -8.90
CA LYS A 33 6.53 -9.22 -8.90
C LYS A 33 6.82 -7.96 -8.06
N GLN A 34 7.87 -7.99 -7.24
CA GLN A 34 8.19 -6.91 -6.30
C GLN A 34 8.22 -5.52 -6.95
N LYS A 35 8.86 -5.38 -8.13
CA LYS A 35 8.95 -4.09 -8.82
C LYS A 35 7.57 -3.56 -9.24
N LEU A 36 6.69 -4.43 -9.72
CA LEU A 36 5.33 -4.06 -10.14
C LEU A 36 4.49 -3.62 -8.93
N ILE A 37 4.56 -4.36 -7.82
CA ILE A 37 3.86 -4.03 -6.58
C ILE A 37 4.28 -2.66 -6.06
N LEU A 38 5.59 -2.39 -6.05
CA LEU A 38 6.13 -1.10 -5.58
C LEU A 38 5.75 0.05 -6.50
N ALA A 39 5.70 -0.16 -7.81
CA ALA A 39 5.24 0.85 -8.77
C ALA A 39 3.76 1.20 -8.53
N GLU A 40 2.91 0.20 -8.34
CA GLU A 40 1.48 0.42 -8.08
C GLU A 40 1.26 1.13 -6.73
N ARG A 41 2.02 0.78 -5.69
CA ARG A 41 1.98 1.51 -4.41
C ARG A 41 2.35 2.97 -4.57
N LYS A 42 3.42 3.28 -5.30
CA LYS A 42 3.81 4.67 -5.59
C LYS A 42 2.71 5.42 -6.34
N ARG A 43 2.07 4.78 -7.33
CA ARG A 43 0.93 5.35 -8.06
C ARG A 43 -0.22 5.72 -7.13
N LYS A 44 -0.66 4.79 -6.28
CA LYS A 44 -1.75 5.01 -5.29
C LYS A 44 -1.41 6.11 -4.28
N LEU A 45 -0.16 6.16 -3.80
CA LEU A 45 0.28 7.19 -2.86
C LEU A 45 0.25 8.59 -3.49
N LEU A 46 0.68 8.70 -4.76
CA LEU A 46 0.64 9.96 -5.50
C LEU A 46 -0.81 10.41 -5.73
N GLU A 47 -1.69 9.49 -6.13
CA GLU A 47 -3.12 9.75 -6.30
C GLU A 47 -3.75 10.26 -5.00
N GLY A 48 -3.51 9.57 -3.87
CA GLY A 48 -3.99 10.01 -2.56
C GLY A 48 -3.43 11.38 -2.15
N LYS A 49 -2.18 11.70 -2.49
CA LYS A 49 -1.60 13.04 -2.27
C LYS A 49 -2.34 14.11 -3.06
N GLN A 50 -2.66 13.85 -4.33
CA GLN A 50 -3.41 14.78 -5.17
C GLN A 50 -4.84 15.00 -4.66
N MET A 51 -5.52 13.92 -4.24
CA MET A 51 -6.85 14.00 -3.64
C MET A 51 -6.86 14.86 -2.37
N ARG A 52 -5.89 14.65 -1.46
CA ARG A 52 -5.76 15.47 -0.25
C ARG A 52 -5.54 16.94 -0.58
N LYS A 53 -4.70 17.25 -1.58
CA LYS A 53 -4.48 18.63 -2.04
C LYS A 53 -5.78 19.28 -2.51
N LYS A 54 -6.53 18.61 -3.41
CA LYS A 54 -7.81 19.11 -3.93
C LYS A 54 -8.82 19.34 -2.81
N TYR A 55 -8.90 18.44 -1.84
CA TYR A 55 -9.77 18.58 -0.69
C TYR A 55 -9.42 19.82 0.15
N SER A 56 -8.14 20.02 0.47
CA SER A 56 -7.68 21.21 1.19
C SER A 56 -7.97 22.51 0.45
N GLU A 57 -7.77 22.54 -0.88
CA GLU A 57 -8.08 23.70 -1.71
C GLU A 57 -9.57 24.00 -1.75
N SER A 58 -10.41 22.98 -1.94
CA SER A 58 -11.87 23.13 -1.89
C SER A 58 -12.35 23.66 -0.54
N LEU A 59 -11.79 23.16 0.57
CA LEU A 59 -12.14 23.64 1.90
C LEU A 59 -11.77 25.11 2.08
N ARG A 60 -10.59 25.52 1.63
CA ARG A 60 -10.15 26.93 1.68
C ARG A 60 -11.10 27.83 0.90
N ASN A 61 -11.40 27.47 -0.35
CA ASN A 61 -12.29 28.27 -1.20
C ASN A 61 -13.70 28.40 -0.61
N ASN A 62 -14.21 27.32 0.00
CA ASN A 62 -15.51 27.35 0.68
C ASN A 62 -15.50 28.27 1.90
N LEU A 63 -14.42 28.27 2.69
CA LEU A 63 -14.27 29.18 3.82
C LEU A 63 -14.19 30.64 3.37
N GLU A 64 -13.48 30.93 2.28
CA GLU A 64 -13.43 32.27 1.69
C GLU A 64 -14.82 32.71 1.21
N ALA A 65 -15.58 31.84 0.55
CA ALA A 65 -16.92 32.14 0.06
C ALA A 65 -17.96 32.36 1.18
N VAL A 66 -17.79 31.72 2.34
CA VAL A 66 -18.67 31.93 3.51
C VAL A 66 -18.34 33.23 4.25
N ASN A 67 -17.09 33.67 4.20
CA ASN A 67 -16.61 34.87 4.89
C ASN A 67 -16.67 36.15 4.03
N ALA A 68 -17.02 36.04 2.75
CA ALA A 68 -17.21 37.16 1.81
C ALA A 68 -18.67 37.63 1.81
#